data_AF-A0A844XTL4-F1
#
_entry.id   AF-A0A844XTL4-F1
#
_cell.length_a   1.000
_cell.length_b   1.000
_cell.length_c   1.000
_cell.angle_alpha   90.00
_cell.angle_beta   90.00
_cell.angle_gamma   90.00
#
_symmetry.space_group_name_H-M   'P 1'
#
loop_
_entity.id
_entity.type
_entity.pdbx_description
1 polymer ?
#
loop_
_entity_poly.entity_id
_entity_poly.type
_entity_poly.pdbx_seq_one_letter_code
_entity_poly.pdbx_strand_id
1 'polypeptide(L)'
;MAIPAALINFDIQDAGLTVWLFKKSGGAAGTAPTYTGRWITTEDDLDAALKSAIDDARADIEEVQEYGLLAQNNEGSALLIDTAETHAGLIVGQTANPVPQKKVKNEKEIVNTSFFVVRLTHNGSVLHAVRKTDASWKTKQRKGLIDIGFRDSALELDDAPRFSLSKYVDFFIADDRIIIPHKANFESVLNYRQAHANEF
;
A
#
# COMPACT_ATOMS: atom_id res chain seq x y z
N MET A 1 16.02 13.10 12.29
CA MET A 1 16.52 11.77 12.73
C MET A 1 17.10 11.04 11.53
N ALA A 2 17.78 9.90 11.70
CA ALA A 2 18.23 9.12 10.56
C ALA A 2 17.06 8.34 9.96
N ILE A 3 17.01 8.25 8.63
CA ILE A 3 16.06 7.37 7.93
C ILE A 3 16.41 5.91 8.29
N PRO A 4 15.42 5.05 8.58
CA PRO A 4 15.68 3.66 8.95
C PRO A 4 16.57 2.94 7.92
N ALA A 5 17.66 2.33 8.40
CA ALA A 5 18.59 1.57 7.56
C ALA A 5 17.90 0.40 6.84
N ALA A 6 16.87 -0.17 7.45
CA ALA A 6 16.01 -1.21 6.88
C ALA A 6 15.27 -0.78 5.60
N LEU A 7 15.07 0.53 5.40
CA LEU A 7 14.52 1.09 4.16
C LEU A 7 15.64 1.47 3.18
N ILE A 8 16.63 2.23 3.64
CA ILE A 8 17.69 2.78 2.78
C ILE A 8 18.56 1.68 2.17
N ASN A 9 18.92 0.67 2.95
CA ASN A 9 19.84 -0.39 2.51
C ASN A 9 19.12 -1.59 1.88
N PHE A 10 17.79 -1.56 1.80
CA PHE A 10 17.04 -2.66 1.19
C PHE A 10 17.29 -2.70 -0.32
N ASP A 11 17.64 -3.88 -0.85
CA ASP A 11 17.83 -4.07 -2.28
C ASP A 11 16.48 -4.30 -2.96
N ILE A 12 15.90 -3.24 -3.52
CA ILE A 12 14.60 -3.29 -4.19
C ILE A 12 14.71 -4.01 -5.53
N GLN A 13 15.83 -3.85 -6.24
CA GLN A 13 15.99 -4.33 -7.60
C GLN A 13 16.15 -5.85 -7.63
N ASP A 14 16.94 -6.40 -6.72
CA ASP A 14 17.18 -7.85 -6.62
C ASP A 14 16.16 -8.58 -5.70
N ALA A 15 15.18 -7.87 -5.13
CA ALA A 15 14.15 -8.48 -4.31
C ALA A 15 13.14 -9.32 -5.12
N GLY A 16 12.70 -10.43 -4.53
CA GLY A 16 11.46 -11.11 -4.95
C GLY A 16 10.24 -10.25 -4.62
N LEU A 17 9.23 -10.26 -5.48
CA LEU A 17 8.04 -9.41 -5.36
C LEU A 17 6.76 -10.24 -5.24
N THR A 18 5.83 -9.81 -4.38
CA THR A 18 4.45 -10.30 -4.40
C THR A 18 3.49 -9.16 -4.10
N VAL A 19 2.43 -9.03 -4.89
CA VAL A 19 1.38 -8.03 -4.68
C VAL A 19 0.22 -8.62 -3.87
N TRP A 20 -0.19 -7.89 -2.85
CA TRP A 20 -1.33 -8.23 -1.99
C TRP A 20 -2.40 -7.14 -2.06
N LEU A 21 -3.63 -7.53 -2.39
CA LEU A 21 -4.80 -6.67 -2.44
C LEU A 21 -5.57 -6.80 -1.11
N PHE A 22 -5.88 -5.68 -0.49
CA PHE A 22 -6.57 -5.65 0.81
C PHE A 22 -7.94 -5.00 0.74
N LYS A 23 -8.93 -5.70 1.30
CA LYS A 23 -10.20 -5.11 1.70
C LYS A 23 -10.13 -4.80 3.20
N LYS A 24 -10.46 -3.55 3.56
CA LYS A 24 -10.54 -3.08 4.95
C LYS A 24 -12.00 -2.99 5.37
N SER A 25 -12.34 -3.54 6.53
CA SER A 25 -13.63 -3.34 7.19
C SER A 25 -13.44 -3.08 8.68
N GLY A 26 -14.45 -2.52 9.33
CA GLY A 26 -14.35 -2.13 10.74
C GLY A 26 -13.34 -1.00 10.96
N GLY A 27 -12.82 -0.89 12.19
CA GLY A 27 -11.88 0.18 12.53
C GLY A 27 -12.51 1.49 12.99
N ALA A 28 -13.84 1.56 13.02
CA ALA A 28 -14.57 2.69 13.58
C ALA A 28 -14.66 2.55 15.11
N ALA A 29 -14.83 3.69 15.80
CA ALA A 29 -15.04 3.77 17.26
C ALA A 29 -13.98 3.03 18.10
N GLY A 30 -12.73 3.00 17.63
CA GLY A 30 -11.60 2.42 18.37
C GLY A 30 -11.48 0.90 18.35
N THR A 31 -12.28 0.22 17.53
CA THR A 31 -12.10 -1.22 17.27
C THR A 31 -10.93 -1.47 16.32
N ALA A 32 -10.26 -2.62 16.47
CA ALA A 32 -9.23 -3.02 15.51
C ALA A 32 -9.85 -3.22 14.11
N PRO A 33 -9.22 -2.72 13.03
CA PRO A 33 -9.68 -2.99 11.68
C PRO A 33 -9.46 -4.45 11.30
N THR A 34 -10.32 -4.97 10.43
CA THR A 34 -10.13 -6.25 9.77
C THR A 34 -9.53 -6.02 8.39
N TYR A 35 -8.39 -6.65 8.14
CA TYR A 35 -7.74 -6.66 6.83
C TYR A 35 -7.85 -8.04 6.20
N THR A 36 -8.56 -8.12 5.08
CA THR A 36 -8.66 -9.34 4.27
C THR A 36 -7.73 -9.19 3.07
N GLY A 37 -6.58 -9.86 3.13
CA GLY A 37 -5.56 -9.85 2.08
C GLY A 37 -5.67 -11.03 1.10
N ARG A 38 -5.50 -10.76 -0.19
CA ARG A 38 -5.33 -11.77 -1.24
C ARG A 38 -4.15 -11.42 -2.12
N TRP A 39 -3.36 -12.41 -2.51
CA TRP A 39 -2.20 -12.17 -3.37
C TRP A 39 -2.53 -12.43 -4.83
N ILE A 40 -1.85 -11.71 -5.71
CA ILE A 40 -1.99 -11.82 -7.16
C ILE A 40 -0.60 -11.93 -7.79
N THR A 41 -0.51 -12.68 -8.89
CA THR A 41 0.69 -12.70 -9.73
C THR A 41 0.69 -11.47 -10.63
N THR A 42 1.87 -10.92 -10.80
CA THR A 42 2.16 -9.80 -11.71
C THR A 42 3.10 -10.32 -12.80
N GLU A 43 3.09 -9.64 -13.95
CA GLU A 43 4.02 -9.93 -15.05
C GLU A 43 5.29 -9.09 -14.87
N ASP A 44 6.39 -9.53 -15.50
CA ASP A 44 7.73 -8.95 -15.32
C ASP A 44 7.77 -7.42 -15.56
N ASP A 45 7.04 -6.94 -16.56
CA ASP A 45 6.96 -5.49 -16.87
C ASP A 45 6.29 -4.71 -15.73
N LEU A 46 5.27 -5.29 -15.10
CA LEU A 46 4.60 -4.68 -13.95
C LEU A 46 5.49 -4.75 -12.70
N ASP A 47 6.23 -5.84 -12.51
CA ASP A 47 7.20 -5.98 -11.42
C ASP A 47 8.29 -4.91 -11.51
N ALA A 48 8.86 -4.72 -12.70
CA ALA A 48 9.86 -3.69 -12.96
C ALA A 48 9.30 -2.28 -12.70
N ALA A 49 8.09 -1.99 -13.20
CA ALA A 49 7.44 -0.70 -12.98
C ALA A 49 7.13 -0.44 -11.50
N LEU A 50 6.71 -1.46 -10.74
CA LEU A 50 6.47 -1.35 -9.31
C LEU A 50 7.78 -1.11 -8.55
N LYS A 51 8.83 -1.88 -8.84
CA LYS A 51 10.17 -1.71 -8.23
C LYS A 51 10.72 -0.31 -8.47
N SER A 52 10.71 0.17 -9.71
CA SER A 52 11.14 1.53 -10.07
C SER A 52 10.37 2.58 -9.28
N ALA A 53 9.04 2.47 -9.22
CA ALA A 53 8.22 3.44 -8.49
C ALA A 53 8.44 3.41 -6.97
N ILE A 54 8.80 2.26 -6.40
CA ILE A 54 9.16 2.13 -4.98
C ILE A 54 10.54 2.74 -4.72
N ASP A 55 11.48 2.55 -5.65
CA ASP A 55 12.82 3.10 -5.56
C ASP A 55 12.81 4.63 -5.66
N ASP A 56 12.06 5.19 -6.63
CA ASP A 56 11.83 6.64 -6.77
C ASP A 56 11.23 7.22 -5.47
N ALA A 57 10.15 6.60 -4.96
CA ALA A 57 9.50 7.06 -3.73
C ALA A 57 10.39 6.93 -2.48
N ARG A 58 11.37 6.02 -2.48
CA ARG A 58 12.40 5.93 -1.42
C ARG A 58 13.42 7.06 -1.56
N ALA A 59 13.87 7.34 -2.79
CA ALA A 59 14.85 8.37 -3.07
C ALA A 59 14.33 9.78 -2.76
N ASP A 60 13.02 10.00 -2.92
CA ASP A 60 12.34 11.25 -2.57
C ASP A 60 12.28 11.51 -1.05
N ILE A 61 12.66 10.57 -0.18
CA ILE A 61 12.73 10.78 1.27
C ILE A 61 14.12 11.28 1.64
N GLU A 62 14.22 12.58 1.91
CA GLU A 62 15.46 13.25 2.32
C GLU A 62 15.59 13.32 3.85
N GLU A 63 14.47 13.43 4.55
CA GLU A 63 14.46 13.52 6.01
C GLU A 63 13.26 12.84 6.66
N VAL A 64 13.42 12.52 7.95
CA VAL A 64 12.35 11.94 8.78
C VAL A 64 12.20 12.64 10.13
N GLN A 65 10.95 12.76 10.55
CA GLN A 65 10.53 13.30 11.85
C GLN A 65 9.51 12.36 12.52
N GLU A 66 9.39 12.43 13.84
CA GLU A 66 8.46 11.56 14.57
C GLU A 66 7.02 11.89 14.19
N TYR A 67 6.20 10.85 14.11
CA TYR A 67 4.77 10.99 13.91
C TYR A 67 4.14 11.66 15.13
N GLY A 68 3.19 12.56 14.86
CA GLY A 68 2.25 13.06 15.83
C GLY A 68 0.91 13.31 15.14
N LEU A 69 -0.18 13.30 15.90
CA LEU A 69 -1.52 13.49 15.33
C LEU A 69 -1.65 14.79 14.54
N LEU A 70 -0.99 15.85 15.03
CA LEU A 70 -0.96 17.17 14.40
C LEU A 70 0.30 17.39 13.52
N ALA A 71 1.21 16.41 13.47
CA ALA A 71 2.40 16.52 12.63
C ALA A 71 2.01 16.57 11.16
N GLN A 72 2.74 17.35 10.39
CA GLN A 72 2.61 17.40 8.94
C GLN A 72 3.99 17.21 8.34
N ASN A 73 4.08 16.40 7.30
CA ASN A 73 5.26 16.30 6.47
C ASN A 73 5.11 17.21 5.24
N ASN A 74 6.25 17.58 4.68
CA ASN A 74 6.39 18.40 3.48
C ASN A 74 6.95 17.53 2.33
N GLU A 75 7.20 18.16 1.18
CA GLU A 75 7.93 17.53 0.08
C GLU A 75 9.35 17.18 0.55
N GLY A 76 9.79 15.94 0.33
CA GLY A 76 11.09 15.46 0.81
C GLY A 76 11.10 14.86 2.21
N SER A 77 10.05 15.01 3.03
CA SER A 77 10.01 14.45 4.39
C SER A 77 8.97 13.36 4.59
N ALA A 78 9.28 12.44 5.50
CA ALA A 78 8.36 11.40 5.96
C ALA A 78 8.19 11.42 7.49
N LEU A 79 7.01 10.99 7.96
CA LEU A 79 6.77 10.75 9.38
C LEU A 79 7.22 9.33 9.77
N LEU A 80 7.69 9.16 11.00
CA LEU A 80 8.14 7.89 11.54
C LEU A 80 7.26 7.46 12.71
N ILE A 81 6.81 6.21 12.74
CA ILE A 81 6.10 5.64 13.90
C ILE A 81 6.46 4.17 14.06
N ASP A 82 6.38 3.66 15.29
CA ASP A 82 6.58 2.23 15.56
C ASP A 82 5.36 1.40 15.09
N THR A 83 5.64 0.23 14.53
CA THR A 83 4.59 -0.73 14.15
C THR A 83 3.73 -1.16 15.34
N ALA A 84 4.29 -1.18 16.56
CA ALA A 84 3.60 -1.55 17.79
C ALA A 84 2.47 -0.57 18.16
N GLU A 85 2.57 0.69 17.73
CA GLU A 85 1.57 1.75 17.95
C GLU A 85 0.37 1.66 16.99
N THR A 86 0.47 0.83 15.96
CA THR A 86 -0.56 0.71 14.91
C THR A 86 -1.05 -0.72 14.73
N HIS A 87 -1.98 -0.91 13.80
CA HIS A 87 -2.40 -2.24 13.37
C HIS A 87 -1.58 -2.80 12.19
N ALA A 88 -0.37 -2.28 11.92
CA ALA A 88 0.49 -2.75 10.82
C ALA A 88 0.82 -4.25 10.88
N GLY A 89 0.97 -4.80 12.09
CA GLY A 89 1.18 -6.25 12.27
C GLY A 89 0.09 -7.13 11.65
N LEU A 90 -1.15 -6.62 11.51
CA LEU A 90 -2.22 -7.35 10.84
C LEU A 90 -1.98 -7.44 9.32
N ILE A 91 -1.42 -6.40 8.70
CA ILE A 91 -1.03 -6.39 7.29
C ILE A 91 0.17 -7.33 7.10
N VAL A 92 1.23 -7.14 7.90
CA VAL A 92 2.45 -7.97 7.84
C VAL A 92 2.09 -9.46 7.96
N GLY A 93 1.28 -9.82 8.96
CA GLY A 93 0.85 -11.21 9.17
C GLY A 93 0.03 -11.79 8.00
N GLN A 94 -0.79 -10.98 7.32
CA GLN A 94 -1.51 -11.44 6.13
C GLN A 94 -0.57 -11.74 4.97
N THR A 95 0.47 -10.92 4.78
CA THR A 95 1.40 -11.02 3.65
C THR A 95 2.54 -12.03 3.83
N ALA A 96 2.75 -12.55 5.04
CA ALA A 96 3.87 -13.42 5.37
C ALA A 96 3.92 -14.72 4.52
N ASN A 97 2.77 -15.27 4.15
CA ASN A 97 2.69 -16.55 3.42
C ASN A 97 1.64 -16.50 2.28
N PRO A 98 2.07 -16.43 1.00
CA PRO A 98 1.18 -16.44 -0.17
C PRO A 98 0.64 -17.85 -0.45
N VAL A 99 -0.23 -18.35 0.43
CA VAL A 99 -0.86 -19.68 0.28
C VAL A 99 -1.88 -19.70 -0.87
N PRO A 100 -2.04 -20.82 -1.60
CA PRO A 100 -2.96 -20.92 -2.75
C PRO A 100 -4.40 -20.50 -2.46
N GLN A 101 -4.89 -20.69 -1.23
CA GLN A 101 -6.24 -20.33 -0.80
C GLN A 101 -6.48 -18.81 -0.82
N LYS A 102 -5.42 -18.02 -0.66
CA LYS A 102 -5.46 -16.55 -0.70
C LYS A 102 -5.11 -15.98 -2.07
N LYS A 103 -4.82 -16.80 -3.07
CA LYS A 103 -4.60 -16.31 -4.44
C LYS A 103 -5.91 -15.73 -4.99
N VAL A 104 -5.83 -14.61 -5.69
CA VAL A 104 -6.95 -14.07 -6.46
C VAL A 104 -7.37 -15.07 -7.53
N LYS A 105 -8.68 -15.32 -7.65
CA LYS A 105 -9.28 -16.29 -8.57
C LYS A 105 -10.18 -15.65 -9.62
N ASN A 106 -10.72 -14.47 -9.32
CA ASN A 106 -11.64 -13.76 -10.20
C ASN A 106 -11.70 -12.27 -9.84
N GLU A 107 -12.23 -11.48 -10.76
CA GLU A 107 -12.33 -10.02 -10.65
C GLU A 107 -13.09 -9.53 -9.41
N LYS A 108 -14.12 -10.27 -8.94
CA LYS A 108 -14.91 -9.88 -7.75
C LYS A 108 -14.04 -9.78 -6.49
N GLU A 109 -12.92 -10.48 -6.47
CA GLU A 109 -11.94 -10.46 -5.39
C GLU A 109 -11.01 -9.23 -5.48
N ILE A 110 -10.81 -8.67 -6.68
CA ILE A 110 -9.99 -7.48 -6.97
C ILE A 110 -10.79 -6.20 -6.73
N VAL A 111 -12.03 -6.14 -7.21
CA VAL A 111 -12.86 -4.94 -7.08
C VAL A 111 -13.14 -4.61 -5.61
N ASN A 112 -13.25 -3.32 -5.32
CA ASN A 112 -13.38 -2.75 -3.98
C ASN A 112 -12.19 -3.05 -3.06
N THR A 113 -11.02 -3.39 -3.60
CA THR A 113 -9.75 -3.27 -2.88
C THR A 113 -9.62 -1.85 -2.35
N SER A 114 -9.14 -1.69 -1.12
CA SER A 114 -8.94 -0.42 -0.42
C SER A 114 -7.52 0.09 -0.55
N PHE A 115 -6.56 -0.82 -0.52
CA PHE A 115 -5.14 -0.58 -0.70
C PHE A 115 -4.48 -1.89 -1.14
N PHE A 116 -3.30 -1.79 -1.70
CA PHE A 116 -2.44 -2.92 -1.99
C PHE A 116 -1.08 -2.75 -1.31
N VAL A 117 -0.40 -3.88 -1.17
CA VAL A 117 0.93 -3.96 -0.58
C VAL A 117 1.82 -4.69 -1.57
N VAL A 118 2.90 -4.03 -1.98
CA VAL A 118 4.00 -4.69 -2.67
C VAL A 118 4.94 -5.21 -1.59
N ARG A 119 4.97 -6.53 -1.42
CA ARG A 119 5.89 -7.20 -0.49
C ARG A 119 7.15 -7.56 -1.25
N LEU A 120 8.26 -6.96 -0.86
CA LEU A 120 9.59 -7.24 -1.39
C LEU A 120 10.36 -8.12 -0.40
N THR A 121 11.07 -9.13 -0.88
CA THR A 121 11.91 -10.01 -0.06
C THR A 121 13.31 -10.14 -0.64
N HIS A 122 14.31 -9.85 0.18
CA HIS A 122 15.72 -10.01 -0.20
C HIS A 122 16.53 -10.45 1.02
N ASN A 123 17.33 -11.52 0.89
CA ASN A 123 18.20 -12.06 1.94
C ASN A 123 17.54 -12.25 3.33
N GLY A 124 16.26 -12.64 3.35
CA GLY A 124 15.48 -12.84 4.58
C GLY A 124 14.83 -11.58 5.15
N SER A 125 15.21 -10.39 4.68
CA SER A 125 14.55 -9.13 4.99
C SER A 125 13.28 -8.95 4.16
N VAL A 126 12.32 -8.20 4.71
CA VAL A 126 11.05 -7.89 4.05
C VAL A 126 10.79 -6.40 4.11
N LEU A 127 10.47 -5.81 2.95
CA LEU A 127 9.99 -4.44 2.84
C LEU A 127 8.56 -4.45 2.30
N HIS A 128 7.66 -3.74 2.95
CA HIS A 128 6.30 -3.55 2.47
C HIS A 128 6.11 -2.12 2.00
N ALA A 129 5.84 -1.92 0.70
CA ALA A 129 5.39 -0.64 0.17
C ALA A 129 3.86 -0.65 0.06
N VAL A 130 3.19 0.22 0.80
CA VAL A 130 1.72 0.25 0.88
C VAL A 130 1.17 1.42 0.06
N ARG A 131 0.11 1.14 -0.69
CA ARG A 131 -0.52 2.09 -1.61
C ARG A 131 -2.03 1.95 -1.61
N LYS A 132 -2.73 3.04 -1.39
CA LYS A 132 -4.19 3.14 -1.44
C LYS A 132 -4.66 3.12 -2.88
N THR A 133 -5.73 2.38 -3.14
CA THR A 133 -6.34 2.33 -4.48
C THR A 133 -7.18 3.57 -4.74
N ASP A 134 -7.21 4.02 -5.99
CA ASP A 134 -8.06 5.11 -6.44
C ASP A 134 -9.50 4.67 -6.81
N ALA A 135 -10.24 5.59 -7.43
CA ALA A 135 -11.61 5.41 -7.92
C ALA A 135 -11.80 4.23 -8.88
N SER A 136 -10.79 3.90 -9.72
CA SER A 136 -10.89 2.87 -10.76
C SER A 136 -11.19 1.47 -10.19
N TRP A 137 -10.85 1.27 -8.91
CA TRP A 137 -11.04 0.02 -8.16
C TRP A 137 -12.43 -0.11 -7.51
N LYS A 138 -13.26 0.94 -7.51
CA LYS A 138 -14.55 0.96 -6.78
C LYS A 138 -15.74 0.68 -7.70
N THR A 139 -16.51 -0.37 -7.40
CA THR A 139 -17.68 -0.73 -8.23
C THR A 139 -18.77 0.35 -8.22
N LYS A 140 -18.99 1.00 -7.07
CA LYS A 140 -20.04 2.02 -6.92
C LYS A 140 -19.79 3.26 -7.80
N GLN A 141 -18.53 3.58 -8.09
CA GLN A 141 -18.18 4.75 -8.90
C GLN A 141 -18.25 4.49 -10.41
N ARG A 142 -18.35 3.22 -10.84
CA ARG A 142 -18.62 2.86 -12.24
C ARG A 142 -20.10 2.88 -12.62
N LYS A 143 -21.01 2.89 -11.64
CA LYS A 143 -22.45 2.86 -11.91
C LYS A 143 -22.89 4.15 -12.61
N GLY A 144 -23.20 4.06 -13.91
CA GLY A 144 -23.62 5.20 -14.74
C GLY A 144 -22.53 5.75 -15.67
N LEU A 145 -21.37 5.10 -15.76
CA LEU A 145 -20.31 5.44 -16.71
C LEU A 145 -20.32 4.47 -17.90
N ILE A 146 -19.96 4.98 -19.09
CA ILE A 146 -19.66 4.16 -20.27
C ILE A 146 -18.13 4.09 -20.36
N ASP A 147 -17.58 2.91 -20.17
CA ASP A 147 -16.14 2.69 -20.30
C ASP A 147 -15.77 2.74 -21.79
N ILE A 148 -14.94 3.73 -22.18
CA ILE A 148 -14.49 3.95 -23.55
C ILE A 148 -12.97 3.84 -23.67
N GLY A 149 -12.48 3.26 -24.78
CA GLY A 149 -11.07 3.16 -25.13
C GLY A 149 -10.74 3.91 -26.40
N PHE A 150 -9.48 4.32 -26.52
CA PHE A 150 -8.93 4.88 -27.76
C PHE A 150 -8.04 3.83 -28.42
N ARG A 151 -8.46 3.33 -29.58
CA ARG A 151 -7.74 2.36 -30.41
C ARG A 151 -7.94 2.73 -31.88
N ASP A 152 -6.93 2.54 -32.71
CA ASP A 152 -6.98 2.80 -34.15
C ASP A 152 -7.57 4.19 -34.52
N SER A 153 -7.17 5.21 -33.76
CA SER A 153 -7.64 6.59 -33.92
C SER A 153 -9.16 6.81 -33.72
N ALA A 154 -9.87 5.86 -33.10
CA ALA A 154 -11.30 5.94 -32.79
C ALA A 154 -11.58 5.71 -31.30
N LEU A 155 -12.75 6.20 -30.85
CA LEU A 155 -13.31 5.85 -29.55
C LEU A 155 -14.21 4.63 -29.69
N GLU A 156 -13.94 3.62 -28.88
CA GLU A 156 -14.68 2.36 -28.84
C GLU A 156 -15.17 2.07 -27.43
N LEU A 157 -16.16 1.19 -27.31
CA LEU A 157 -16.51 0.61 -26.01
C LEU A 157 -15.35 -0.23 -25.48
N ASP A 158 -15.07 -0.13 -24.19
CA ASP A 158 -14.12 -1.00 -23.51
C ASP A 158 -14.82 -1.73 -22.36
N ASP A 159 -15.12 -3.01 -22.59
CA ASP A 159 -15.79 -3.85 -21.60
C ASP A 159 -14.80 -4.44 -20.57
N ALA A 160 -13.49 -4.14 -20.69
CA ALA A 160 -12.48 -4.65 -19.76
C ALA A 160 -12.38 -3.79 -18.48
N PRO A 161 -12.31 -4.41 -17.29
CA PRO A 161 -12.06 -3.68 -16.05
C PRO A 161 -10.67 -3.02 -16.07
N ARG A 162 -10.63 -1.69 -16.13
CA ARG A 162 -9.39 -0.91 -16.00
C ARG A 162 -9.06 -0.61 -14.54
N PHE A 163 -7.87 -0.99 -14.10
CA PHE A 163 -7.34 -0.61 -12.79
C PHE A 163 -6.13 0.29 -13.00
N SER A 164 -6.08 1.43 -12.32
CA SER A 164 -4.90 2.30 -12.30
C SER A 164 -4.11 2.14 -11.02
N LEU A 165 -2.80 2.28 -11.12
CA LEU A 165 -1.88 2.27 -10.00
C LEU A 165 -1.09 3.57 -9.98
N SER A 166 -1.18 4.30 -8.87
CA SER A 166 -0.30 5.44 -8.62
C SER A 166 1.15 4.98 -8.45
N LYS A 167 2.11 5.82 -8.88
CA LYS A 167 3.54 5.61 -8.66
C LYS A 167 3.97 5.91 -7.22
N TYR A 168 3.21 6.73 -6.49
CA TYR A 168 3.54 7.11 -5.11
C TYR A 168 3.40 5.93 -4.14
N VAL A 169 4.18 5.96 -3.05
CA VAL A 169 4.05 5.05 -1.90
C VAL A 169 3.48 5.82 -0.71
N ASP A 170 2.39 5.33 -0.11
CA ASP A 170 1.75 6.04 1.00
C ASP A 170 2.53 5.90 2.31
N PHE A 171 3.05 4.70 2.53
CA PHE A 171 3.98 4.40 3.61
C PHE A 171 4.72 3.09 3.35
N PHE A 172 5.89 2.97 3.97
CA PHE A 172 6.70 1.77 4.03
C PHE A 172 6.57 1.12 5.40
N ILE A 173 6.60 -0.21 5.46
CA ILE A 173 6.86 -0.96 6.70
C ILE A 173 8.18 -1.68 6.52
N ALA A 174 9.16 -1.36 7.37
CA ALA A 174 10.49 -1.95 7.36
C ALA A 174 10.88 -2.26 8.81
N ASP A 175 11.13 -3.53 9.10
CA ASP A 175 11.32 -4.03 10.47
C ASP A 175 10.20 -3.59 11.43
N ASP A 176 10.54 -2.86 12.49
CA ASP A 176 9.63 -2.32 13.50
C ASP A 176 9.17 -0.89 13.22
N ARG A 177 9.55 -0.31 12.07
CA ARG A 177 9.24 1.08 11.71
C ARG A 177 8.28 1.20 10.54
N ILE A 178 7.49 2.27 10.60
CA ILE A 178 6.64 2.74 9.51
C ILE A 178 7.11 4.12 9.09
N ILE A 179 7.44 4.27 7.80
CA ILE A 179 7.90 5.53 7.19
C ILE A 179 6.77 6.06 6.32
N ILE A 180 6.29 7.27 6.57
CA ILE A 180 5.00 7.78 6.05
C ILE A 180 5.21 9.06 5.22
N PRO A 181 5.40 8.95 3.89
CA PRO A 181 5.37 10.09 2.98
C PRO A 181 3.97 10.68 2.78
N HIS A 182 2.89 9.92 3.02
CA HIS A 182 1.52 10.40 2.84
C HIS A 182 0.61 10.13 4.05
N LYS A 183 0.65 11.04 5.03
CA LYS A 183 -0.09 10.94 6.30
C LYS A 183 -1.58 10.63 6.13
N ALA A 184 -2.28 11.36 5.26
CA ALA A 184 -3.72 11.19 5.09
C ALA A 184 -4.11 9.80 4.57
N ASN A 185 -3.29 9.23 3.67
CA ASN A 185 -3.53 7.88 3.17
C ASN A 185 -3.14 6.83 4.20
N PHE A 186 -2.01 7.00 4.88
CA PHE A 186 -1.63 6.18 6.03
C PHE A 186 -2.75 6.10 7.08
N GLU A 187 -3.29 7.23 7.54
CA GLU A 187 -4.39 7.28 8.53
C GLU A 187 -5.68 6.63 8.04
N SER A 188 -5.93 6.67 6.74
CA SER A 188 -7.09 5.99 6.16
C SER A 188 -6.89 4.47 6.05
N VAL A 189 -5.65 4.01 5.91
CA VAL A 189 -5.29 2.60 5.77
C VAL A 189 -5.07 1.97 7.13
N LEU A 190 -4.18 2.51 7.96
CA LEU A 190 -3.83 2.05 9.30
C LEU A 190 -4.59 2.86 10.36
N ASN A 191 -5.16 2.14 11.32
CA ASN A 191 -5.70 2.76 12.53
C ASN A 191 -4.67 2.66 13.66
N TYR A 192 -4.67 3.65 14.56
CA TYR A 192 -3.92 3.61 15.81
C TYR A 192 -4.47 2.54 16.74
N ARG A 193 -3.58 1.87 17.48
CA ARG A 193 -4.02 1.17 18.70
C ARG A 193 -4.39 2.24 19.71
N GLN A 194 -5.51 2.06 20.41
CA GLN A 194 -6.13 3.00 21.35
C GLN A 194 -5.25 3.52 22.52
N ALA A 195 -3.93 3.27 22.53
CA ALA A 195 -3.02 3.73 23.58
C ALA A 195 -2.93 5.26 23.69
N HIS A 196 -3.26 6.00 22.64
CA HIS A 196 -3.29 7.48 22.64
C HIS A 196 -4.67 8.08 22.94
N ALA A 197 -5.65 7.28 23.36
CA ALA A 197 -6.99 7.79 23.72
C ALA A 197 -6.98 8.71 24.96
N ASN A 198 -5.88 8.73 25.72
CA ASN A 198 -5.75 9.48 26.98
C ASN A 198 -4.69 10.60 26.95
N GLU A 199 -4.14 10.98 25.77
CA GLU A 199 -3.27 12.17 25.65
C GLU A 199 -4.05 13.43 25.23
N PHE A 200 -5.29 13.56 25.72
CA PHE A 200 -6.11 14.78 25.64
C PHE A 200 -6.56 15.22 27.03
#